data_AF-A0A2U3PVR7-F1
#
_entry.id   AF-A0A2U3PVR7-F1
#
_cell.length_a   1.000
_cell.length_b   1.000
_cell.length_c   1.000
_cell.angle_alpha   90.00
_cell.angle_beta   90.00
_cell.angle_gamma   90.00
#
_symmetry.space_group_name_H-M   'P 1'
#
loop_
_entity.id
_entity.type
_entity.pdbx_description
1 polymer ?
#
loop_
_entity_poly.entity_id
_entity_poly.type
_entity_poly.pdbx_seq_one_letter_code
_entity_poly.pdbx_strand_id
1 'polypeptide(L)'
;MPKALDLCLATAAKVAPDGSVEEVQLYAFDVLALGGEDLRPLLLSMRKTNLARLLRGRPDGMFVAPFEAGEIGPDLFRAACRMGPEGLVSKRRVRRYSNGRSTDWIKVKNRTHPAMSRVIRAMGSPSPKRGAIWSVQPRS
;
A
#
# COMPACT_ATOMS: atom_id res chain seq x y z
N MET A 1 2.45 20.46 26.71
CA MET A 1 3.17 19.70 25.68
C MET A 1 2.56 18.30 25.58
N PRO A 2 1.81 17.96 24.52
CA PRO A 2 1.58 16.55 24.20
C PRO A 2 2.13 16.20 22.81
N LYS A 3 3.15 15.34 22.83
CA LYS A 3 3.58 14.38 21.80
C LYS A 3 2.68 13.14 21.95
N ALA A 4 2.38 12.27 20.98
CA ALA A 4 2.90 11.99 19.65
C ALA A 4 1.77 11.36 18.80
N LEU A 5 1.73 11.69 17.51
CA LEU A 5 0.94 10.97 16.50
C LEU A 5 1.93 10.12 15.70
N ASP A 6 1.99 8.80 15.95
CA ASP A 6 2.59 7.86 14.99
C ASP A 6 1.51 7.36 14.05
N LEU A 7 1.21 8.19 13.05
CA LEU A 7 0.59 7.76 11.82
C LEU A 7 1.69 7.11 10.98
N CYS A 8 1.51 5.85 10.56
CA CYS A 8 2.43 5.23 9.60
C CYS A 8 2.21 5.89 8.23
N LEU A 9 2.94 6.98 8.00
CA LEU A 9 2.93 7.80 6.81
C LEU A 9 3.61 7.07 5.66
N ALA A 10 2.96 7.04 4.50
CA ALA A 10 3.69 7.03 3.24
C ALA A 10 3.65 8.46 2.71
N THR A 11 4.72 9.21 3.00
CA THR A 11 4.98 10.52 2.40
C THR A 11 5.83 10.33 1.15
N ALA A 12 5.54 11.06 0.08
CA ALA A 12 6.55 11.38 -0.91
C ALA A 12 6.35 12.82 -1.35
N ALA A 13 7.03 13.75 -0.67
CA ALA A 13 7.33 15.03 -1.27
C ALA A 13 8.38 14.81 -2.34
N LYS A 14 8.09 15.24 -3.57
CA LYS A 14 9.08 15.27 -4.62
C LYS A 14 9.44 16.73 -4.82
N VAL A 15 10.68 17.08 -4.49
CA VAL A 15 11.25 18.36 -4.91
C VAL A 15 11.63 18.16 -6.37
N ALA A 16 11.01 18.93 -7.25
CA ALA A 16 11.36 18.88 -8.66
C ALA A 16 12.80 19.39 -8.84
N PRO A 17 13.53 18.95 -9.90
CA PRO A 17 14.92 19.33 -10.12
C PRO A 17 15.16 20.85 -10.24
N ASP A 18 14.10 21.61 -10.52
CA ASP A 18 14.07 23.06 -10.67
C ASP A 18 13.82 23.82 -9.35
N GLY A 19 13.67 23.11 -8.22
CA GLY A 19 13.42 23.70 -6.91
C GLY A 19 11.96 24.07 -6.64
N SER A 20 11.03 23.74 -7.56
CA SER A 20 9.61 23.89 -7.30
C SER A 20 9.11 22.86 -6.29
N VAL A 21 8.21 23.31 -5.41
CA VAL A 21 7.54 22.45 -4.44
C VAL A 21 6.37 21.77 -5.16
N GLU A 22 6.53 20.51 -5.59
CA GLU A 22 5.38 19.75 -6.07
C GLU A 22 4.43 19.50 -4.89
N GLU A 23 3.14 19.71 -5.13
CA GLU A 23 2.11 19.48 -4.12
C GLU A 23 2.05 17.99 -3.74
N VAL A 24 2.06 17.73 -2.44
CA VAL A 24 2.21 16.38 -1.89
C VAL A 24 0.94 15.98 -1.20
N GLN A 25 0.42 14.81 -1.57
CA GLN A 25 -0.73 14.23 -0.91
C GLN A 25 -0.31 13.04 -0.05
N LEU A 26 -0.80 13.01 1.19
CA LEU A 26 -0.58 11.92 2.11
C LEU A 26 -1.73 10.91 1.99
N TYR A 27 -1.40 9.64 1.79
CA TYR A 27 -2.38 8.56 1.79
C TYR A 27 -2.13 7.62 2.97
N ALA A 28 -2.93 7.79 4.03
CA ALA A 28 -2.87 6.97 5.24
C ALA A 28 -3.54 5.62 5.01
N PHE A 29 -2.86 4.52 5.38
CA PHE A 29 -3.34 3.17 5.08
C PHE A 29 -3.64 2.30 6.31
N ASP A 30 -3.22 2.69 7.51
CA ASP A 30 -3.49 2.00 8.79
C ASP A 30 -3.39 3.01 9.95
N VAL A 31 -3.91 2.64 11.11
CA VAL A 31 -3.77 3.39 12.37
C VAL A 31 -3.39 2.40 13.47
N LEU A 32 -2.24 2.62 14.09
CA LEU A 32 -1.69 1.69 15.08
C LEU A 32 -1.94 2.12 16.53
N ALA A 33 -2.17 3.40 16.76
CA ALA A 33 -2.56 3.95 18.05
C ALA A 33 -3.48 5.17 17.85
N LEU A 34 -4.36 5.43 18.81
CA LEU A 34 -5.26 6.59 18.77
C LEU A 34 -5.62 7.01 20.20
N GLY A 35 -5.41 8.28 20.54
CA GLY A 35 -5.81 8.82 21.85
C GLY A 35 -5.12 8.16 23.05
N GLY A 36 -3.89 7.66 22.87
CA GLY A 36 -3.15 6.93 23.91
C GLY A 36 -3.39 5.41 23.90
N GLU A 37 -4.39 4.92 23.17
CA GLU A 37 -4.71 3.50 23.07
C GLU A 37 -3.91 2.81 21.96
N ASP A 38 -3.41 1.61 22.25
CA ASP A 38 -2.77 0.73 21.26
C ASP A 38 -3.83 -0.04 20.47
N LEU A 39 -3.89 0.21 19.16
CA LEU A 39 -4.83 -0.43 18.24
C LEU A 39 -4.25 -1.64 17.52
N ARG A 40 -2.94 -1.94 17.67
CA ARG A 40 -2.29 -3.11 17.05
C ARG A 40 -2.98 -4.44 17.36
N PRO A 41 -3.55 -4.66 18.57
CA PRO A 41 -4.31 -5.88 18.86
C PRO A 41 -5.64 -6.00 18.11
N LEU A 42 -6.16 -4.91 17.54
CA LEU A 42 -7.40 -4.92 16.78
C LEU A 42 -7.21 -5.52 15.38
N LEU A 43 -8.28 -6.04 14.80
CA LEU A 43 -8.29 -6.51 13.41
C LEU A 43 -8.08 -5.33 12.45
N LEU A 44 -7.43 -5.56 11.31
CA LEU A 44 -7.21 -4.54 10.28
C LEU A 44 -8.51 -3.82 9.87
N SER A 45 -9.63 -4.54 9.75
CA SER A 45 -10.94 -3.93 9.45
C SER A 45 -11.37 -2.88 10.48
N MET A 46 -11.15 -3.15 11.76
CA MET A 46 -11.46 -2.22 12.85
C MET A 46 -10.51 -1.02 12.82
N ARG A 47 -9.21 -1.24 12.57
CA ARG A 47 -8.23 -0.15 12.43
C ARG A 47 -8.56 0.75 11.24
N LYS A 48 -8.90 0.19 10.07
CA LYS A 48 -9.39 0.94 8.90
C LYS A 48 -10.63 1.78 9.20
N THR A 49 -11.57 1.24 9.99
CA THR A 49 -12.77 1.97 10.43
C THR A 49 -12.40 3.16 11.32
N ASN A 50 -11.48 2.96 12.28
CA ASN A 50 -10.97 4.05 13.13
C ASN A 50 -10.22 5.11 12.33
N LEU A 51 -9.40 4.71 11.35
CA LEU A 51 -8.70 5.63 10.46
C LEU A 51 -9.68 6.49 9.64
N ALA A 52 -10.71 5.88 9.06
CA ALA A 52 -11.73 6.60 8.30
C ALA A 52 -12.53 7.57 9.18
N ARG A 53 -12.77 7.22 10.45
CA ARG A 53 -13.38 8.14 11.42
C ARG A 53 -12.44 9.29 11.77
N LEU A 54 -11.15 9.02 12.00
CA LEU A 54 -10.14 10.02 12.33
C LEU A 54 -9.96 11.08 11.24
N LEU A 55 -10.00 10.66 9.97
CA LEU A 55 -9.79 11.54 8.82
C LEU A 55 -11.09 12.17 8.27
N ARG A 56 -12.25 11.84 8.86
CA ARG A 56 -13.53 12.41 8.43
C ARG A 56 -13.55 13.92 8.70
N GLY A 57 -13.78 14.72 7.67
CA GLY A 57 -13.92 16.18 7.79
C GLY A 57 -12.63 16.93 8.11
N ARG A 58 -11.46 16.30 7.90
CA ARG A 58 -10.16 16.99 8.03
C ARG A 58 -9.81 17.75 6.72
N PRO A 59 -9.15 18.91 6.83
CA PRO A 59 -8.79 19.74 5.67
C PRO A 59 -7.78 19.05 4.74
N ASP A 60 -7.67 19.60 3.52
CA ASP A 60 -6.97 19.03 2.37
C ASP A 60 -5.50 18.66 2.64
N GLY A 61 -5.06 17.55 2.01
CA GLY A 61 -3.66 17.10 2.02
C GLY A 61 -3.41 15.72 2.65
N MET A 62 -4.39 15.16 3.38
CA MET A 62 -4.30 13.80 3.93
C MET A 62 -5.59 13.01 3.70
N PHE A 63 -5.46 11.88 3.00
CA PHE A 63 -6.55 11.03 2.55
C PHE A 63 -6.40 9.61 3.10
N VAL A 64 -7.51 8.89 3.21
CA VAL A 64 -7.47 7.44 3.42
C VAL A 64 -7.07 6.78 2.10
N ALA A 65 -6.04 5.94 2.12
CA ALA A 65 -5.65 5.13 0.96
C ALA A 65 -6.84 4.26 0.52
N PRO A 66 -7.31 4.39 -0.74
CA PRO A 66 -8.43 3.62 -1.25
C PRO A 66 -8.10 2.12 -1.19
N PHE A 67 -9.10 1.32 -0.90
CA PHE A 67 -8.96 -0.13 -0.82
C PHE A 67 -10.28 -0.81 -1.17
N GLU A 68 -10.18 -1.97 -1.79
CA GLU A 68 -11.33 -2.84 -2.07
C GLU A 68 -11.27 -4.09 -1.20
N ALA A 69 -12.45 -4.61 -0.84
CA ALA A 69 -12.61 -5.85 -0.10
C ALA A 69 -13.16 -6.97 -1.00
N GLY A 70 -12.88 -8.21 -0.66
CA GLY A 70 -13.36 -9.39 -1.38
C GLY A 70 -12.28 -10.11 -2.16
N GLU A 71 -12.68 -11.10 -2.95
CA GLU A 71 -11.79 -12.02 -3.67
C GLU A 71 -11.45 -11.54 -5.09
N ILE A 72 -11.34 -10.23 -5.28
CA ILE A 72 -11.10 -9.59 -6.59
C ILE A 72 -9.63 -9.25 -6.85
N GLY A 73 -8.71 -9.78 -6.03
CA GLY A 73 -7.28 -9.41 -6.03
C GLY A 73 -6.61 -9.48 -7.42
N PRO A 74 -6.78 -10.57 -8.20
CA PRO A 74 -6.19 -10.67 -9.53
C PRO A 74 -6.72 -9.62 -10.52
N ASP A 75 -8.03 -9.37 -10.52
CA ASP A 75 -8.67 -8.38 -11.39
C ASP A 75 -8.27 -6.97 -11.02
N LEU A 76 -8.25 -6.67 -9.71
CA LEU A 76 -7.81 -5.39 -9.19
C LEU A 76 -6.33 -5.14 -9.50
N PHE A 77 -5.48 -6.16 -9.44
CA PHE A 77 -4.07 -6.04 -9.85
C PHE A 77 -3.93 -5.79 -11.35
N ARG A 78 -4.70 -6.48 -12.20
CA ARG A 78 -4.71 -6.22 -13.65
C ARG A 78 -5.15 -4.78 -13.96
N ALA A 79 -6.19 -4.30 -13.29
CA ALA A 79 -6.65 -2.93 -13.40
C ALA A 79 -5.59 -1.93 -12.92
N ALA A 80 -4.98 -2.20 -11.75
CA ALA A 80 -3.88 -1.40 -11.23
C ALA A 80 -2.75 -1.30 -12.26
N CYS A 81 -2.26 -2.40 -12.83
CA CYS A 81 -1.20 -2.37 -13.84
C CYS A 81 -1.50 -1.44 -15.04
N ARG A 82 -2.76 -1.34 -15.47
CA ARG A 82 -3.17 -0.42 -16.55
C ARG A 82 -3.15 1.06 -16.13
N MET A 83 -3.33 1.34 -14.84
CA MET A 83 -3.29 2.70 -14.28
C MET A 83 -1.86 3.19 -13.97
N GLY A 84 -0.84 2.33 -14.11
CA GLY A 84 0.57 2.70 -13.93
C GLY A 84 1.16 2.87 -12.50
N PRO A 85 0.52 2.47 -11.36
CA PRO A 85 1.20 2.44 -10.07
C PRO A 85 2.30 1.37 -10.03
N GLU A 86 3.21 1.47 -9.06
CA GLU A 86 4.29 0.48 -8.84
C GLU A 86 3.76 -0.95 -8.70
N GLY A 87 2.57 -1.10 -8.11
CA GLY A 87 1.96 -2.39 -7.86
C GLY A 87 0.80 -2.28 -6.88
N LEU A 88 0.40 -3.43 -6.35
CA LEU A 88 -0.69 -3.55 -5.40
C LEU A 88 -0.21 -4.18 -4.11
N VAL A 89 -0.90 -3.86 -3.03
CA VAL A 89 -0.57 -4.33 -1.72
C VAL A 89 -1.80 -4.96 -1.08
N SER A 90 -1.77 -6.28 -0.90
CA SER A 90 -2.85 -7.05 -0.29
C SER A 90 -2.60 -7.24 1.20
N LYS A 91 -3.66 -7.10 2.00
CA LYS A 91 -3.62 -7.22 3.46
C LYS A 91 -4.74 -8.13 3.95
N ARG A 92 -4.45 -9.05 4.88
CA ARG A 92 -5.50 -9.87 5.49
C ARG A 92 -6.39 -9.05 6.42
N ARG A 93 -7.68 -8.96 6.10
CA ARG A 93 -8.68 -8.14 6.80
C ARG A 93 -8.88 -8.50 8.28
N VAL A 94 -8.74 -9.79 8.62
CA VAL A 94 -9.00 -10.35 9.96
C VAL A 94 -7.71 -10.63 10.74
N ARG A 95 -6.63 -9.89 10.44
CA ARG A 95 -5.35 -10.03 11.13
C ARG A 95 -5.01 -8.80 11.97
N ARG A 96 -4.37 -9.06 13.10
CA ARG A 96 -3.74 -8.05 13.97
C ARG A 96 -2.49 -7.50 13.31
N TYR A 97 -2.00 -6.36 13.78
CA TYR A 97 -0.70 -5.87 13.32
C TYR A 97 0.42 -6.71 13.94
N SER A 98 1.39 -7.13 13.13
CA SER A 98 2.57 -7.85 13.58
C SER A 98 3.82 -7.08 13.18
N ASN A 99 4.74 -6.87 14.12
CA ASN A 99 6.04 -6.30 13.82
C ASN A 99 6.88 -7.27 12.97
N GLY A 100 7.72 -6.72 12.08
CA GLY A 100 8.65 -7.52 11.25
C GLY A 100 8.04 -8.05 9.95
N ARG A 101 8.72 -9.03 9.33
CA ARG A 101 8.29 -9.63 8.07
C ARG A 101 7.05 -10.48 8.31
N SER A 102 5.97 -10.18 7.57
CA SER A 102 4.68 -10.85 7.70
C SER A 102 4.18 -11.33 6.35
N THR A 103 3.51 -12.48 6.34
CA THR A 103 2.78 -13.01 5.17
C THR A 103 1.36 -12.48 5.08
N ASP A 104 0.92 -11.70 6.09
CA ASP A 104 -0.39 -11.05 6.10
C ASP A 104 -0.40 -9.76 5.28
N TRP A 105 0.77 -9.30 4.85
CA TRP A 105 0.96 -8.11 4.02
C TRP A 105 1.82 -8.44 2.79
N ILE A 106 1.19 -8.57 1.63
CA ILE A 106 1.85 -9.02 0.39
C ILE A 106 1.88 -7.86 -0.61
N LYS A 107 3.09 -7.44 -1.02
CA LYS A 107 3.29 -6.48 -2.11
C LYS A 107 3.55 -7.22 -3.41
N VAL A 108 2.71 -7.00 -4.40
CA VAL A 108 2.90 -7.49 -5.78
C VAL A 108 3.26 -6.30 -6.65
N LYS A 109 4.40 -6.38 -7.34
CA LYS A 109 4.89 -5.28 -8.19
C LYS A 109 4.48 -5.49 -9.65
N ASN A 110 4.11 -4.40 -10.31
CA ASN A 110 3.95 -4.36 -11.74
C ASN A 110 5.32 -4.51 -12.41
N ARG A 111 5.47 -5.53 -13.26
CA ARG A 111 6.74 -5.85 -13.91
C ARG A 111 7.20 -4.77 -14.89
N THR A 112 6.26 -4.05 -15.50
CA THR A 112 6.57 -3.01 -16.49
C THR A 112 6.91 -1.67 -15.85
N HIS A 113 6.67 -1.51 -14.54
CA HIS A 113 6.92 -0.25 -13.85
C HIS A 113 8.43 -0.03 -13.62
N PRO A 114 8.98 1.18 -13.84
CA PRO A 114 10.42 1.47 -13.69
C PRO A 114 11.02 1.07 -12.34
N ALA A 115 10.24 1.12 -11.25
CA ALA A 115 10.69 0.69 -9.93
C ALA A 115 11.03 -0.82 -9.83
N MET A 116 10.61 -1.64 -10.80
CA MET A 116 10.97 -3.05 -10.89
C MET A 116 12.47 -3.25 -11.18
N SER A 117 13.13 -2.28 -11.81
CA SER A 117 14.58 -2.30 -12.06
C SER A 117 15.40 -2.50 -10.78
N ARG A 118 14.97 -1.90 -9.66
CA ARG A 118 15.62 -2.04 -8.35
C ARG A 118 15.57 -3.49 -7.84
N VAL A 119 14.48 -4.18 -8.13
CA VAL A 119 14.26 -5.57 -7.73
C VAL A 119 15.10 -6.50 -8.60
N ILE A 120 15.10 -6.26 -9.92
CA ILE A 120 15.93 -7.01 -10.88
C ILE A 120 17.42 -6.88 -10.53
N ARG A 121 17.88 -5.68 -10.18
CA ARG A 121 19.27 -5.44 -9.76
C ARG A 121 19.61 -6.14 -8.43
N ALA A 122 18.69 -6.14 -7.47
CA ALA A 122 18.90 -6.74 -6.15
C ALA A 122 18.85 -8.28 -6.15
N MET A 123 18.06 -8.89 -7.05
CA MET A 123 17.89 -10.35 -7.12
C MET A 123 18.75 -11.00 -8.22
N GLY A 124 19.48 -10.21 -9.02
CA GLY A 124 20.04 -10.65 -10.30
C GLY A 124 18.95 -10.78 -11.37
N SER A 125 19.30 -10.63 -12.65
CA SER A 125 18.36 -10.77 -13.77
C SER A 125 17.50 -12.02 -13.58
N PRO A 126 16.16 -11.92 -13.65
CA PRO A 126 15.32 -13.10 -13.53
C PRO A 126 15.67 -14.01 -14.71
N SER A 127 16.41 -15.09 -14.44
CA SER A 127 16.57 -16.16 -15.43
C SER A 127 15.16 -16.60 -15.84
N PRO A 128 14.87 -16.76 -17.14
CA PRO A 128 13.60 -17.27 -17.58
C PRO A 128 13.54 -18.74 -17.17
N LYS A 129 13.09 -19.02 -15.94
CA LYS A 129 12.75 -20.38 -15.55
C LYS A 129 11.50 -20.77 -16.32
N ARG A 130 11.70 -21.55 -17.39
CA ARG A 130 10.67 -22.38 -18.03
C ARG A 130 9.89 -23.08 -16.92
N GLY A 131 8.63 -22.71 -16.69
CA GLY A 131 7.74 -23.47 -15.80
C GLY A 131 6.79 -22.71 -14.86
N ALA A 132 6.86 -21.38 -14.72
CA ALA A 132 5.88 -20.63 -13.91
C ALA A 132 5.13 -19.59 -14.75
N ILE A 133 4.43 -20.09 -15.75
CA ILE A 133 3.43 -19.35 -16.52
C ILE A 133 2.13 -19.41 -15.73
N TRP A 134 1.81 -18.39 -14.93
CA TRP A 134 0.41 -18.07 -14.64
C TRP A 134 -0.11 -17.26 -15.83
N SER A 135 -0.26 -17.92 -16.98
CA SER A 135 -1.00 -17.38 -18.11
C SER A 135 -2.47 -17.43 -17.74
N VAL A 136 -3.04 -16.27 -17.43
CA VAL A 136 -4.48 -16.11 -17.62
C VAL A 136 -4.67 -15.85 -19.10
N GLN A 137 -4.96 -16.91 -19.86
CA GLN A 137 -5.51 -16.73 -21.19
C GLN A 137 -6.95 -16.20 -21.06
N PRO A 138 -7.36 -15.22 -21.88
CA PRO A 138 -8.77 -14.85 -21.99
C PRO A 138 -9.51 -16.03 -22.64
N ARG A 139 -10.58 -16.51 -22.01
CA ARG A 139 -11.55 -17.34 -22.70
C ARG A 139 -12.51 -16.42 -23.44
N SER A 140 -12.60 -16.63 -24.74
CA SER A 140 -13.72 -16.23 -25.61
C SER A 140 -15.06 -16.69 -25.06
#